data_AF-A0A9E4XE33-F1
#
_entry.id   AF-A0A9E4XE33-F1
#
_cell.length_a   1.000
_cell.length_b   1.000
_cell.length_c   1.000
_cell.angle_alpha   90.00
_cell.angle_beta   90.00
_cell.angle_gamma   90.00
#
_symmetry.space_group_name_H-M   'P 1'
#
loop_
_entity.id
_entity.type
_entity.pdbx_description
1 polymer ?
#
loop_
_entity_poly.entity_id
_entity_poly.type
_entity_poly.pdbx_seq_one_letter_code
_entity_poly.pdbx_strand_id
1 'polypeptide(L)'
;EWTPAVYVGARQLFHVHNFRSGLRATVFVGVSSLEPVALHSDEVSPAVRENVAATSGRTMKQVKFPLDSVEDLEPLMELVRLKWLLEVD
;
A
#
# COMPACT_ATOMS: atom_id res chain seq x y z
N GLU A 1 -0.34 -18.98 -11.06
CA GLU A 1 -0.69 -18.88 -9.63
C GLU A 1 -1.58 -17.66 -9.47
N TRP A 2 -2.76 -17.79 -8.86
CA TRP A 2 -3.68 -16.65 -8.67
C TRP A 2 -3.33 -15.99 -7.32
N THR A 3 -2.80 -14.77 -7.36
CA THR A 3 -2.53 -13.98 -6.15
C THR A 3 -3.83 -13.32 -5.71
N PRO A 4 -4.34 -13.61 -4.50
CA PRO A 4 -5.54 -12.94 -3.99
C PRO A 4 -5.35 -11.43 -3.97
N ALA A 5 -6.35 -10.69 -4.46
CA ALA A 5 -6.28 -9.26 -4.58
C ALA A 5 -7.66 -8.61 -4.35
N VAL A 6 -7.64 -7.41 -3.79
CA VAL A 6 -8.84 -6.61 -3.52
C VAL A 6 -8.95 -5.53 -4.58
N TYR A 7 -10.14 -5.43 -5.19
CA TYR A 7 -10.43 -4.52 -6.28
C TYR A 7 -11.64 -3.66 -5.98
N VAL A 8 -11.68 -2.51 -6.66
CA VAL A 8 -12.84 -1.62 -6.76
C VAL A 8 -13.02 -1.29 -8.23
N GLY A 9 -14.07 -1.84 -8.84
CA GLY A 9 -14.18 -1.86 -10.29
C GLY A 9 -12.93 -2.50 -10.92
N ALA A 10 -12.26 -1.76 -11.81
CA ALA A 10 -11.03 -2.21 -12.46
C ALA A 10 -9.74 -1.88 -11.68
N ARG A 11 -9.82 -1.15 -10.56
CA ARG A 11 -8.65 -0.68 -9.81
C ARG A 11 -8.32 -1.64 -8.68
N GLN A 12 -7.07 -2.04 -8.62
CA GLN A 12 -6.56 -2.88 -7.55
C GLN A 12 -6.13 -2.02 -6.36
N LEU A 13 -6.68 -2.29 -5.18
CA LEU A 13 -6.25 -1.60 -3.94
C LEU A 13 -4.96 -2.22 -3.40
N PHE A 14 -4.96 -3.54 -3.23
CA PHE A 14 -3.79 -4.29 -2.80
C PHE A 14 -3.91 -5.76 -3.23
N HIS A 15 -2.82 -6.51 -3.14
CA HIS A 15 -2.83 -7.96 -3.23
C HIS A 15 -2.04 -8.61 -2.11
N VAL A 16 -2.33 -9.87 -1.85
CA VAL A 16 -1.71 -10.67 -0.79
C VAL A 16 -0.84 -11.74 -1.42
N HIS A 17 0.44 -11.73 -1.07
CA HIS A 17 1.40 -12.75 -1.46
C HIS A 17 1.83 -13.59 -0.25
N ASN A 18 2.03 -14.88 -0.48
CA ASN A 18 2.72 -15.75 0.45
C ASN A 18 4.22 -15.76 0.11
N PHE A 19 5.02 -15.03 0.88
CA PHE A 19 6.48 -15.05 0.75
C PHE A 19 7.07 -16.07 1.71
N ARG A 20 8.33 -16.47 1.47
CA ARG A 20 9.08 -17.32 2.41
C ARG A 20 9.12 -16.76 3.84
N SER A 21 9.07 -15.45 3.97
CA SER A 21 9.09 -14.73 5.26
C SER A 21 7.70 -14.54 5.89
N GLY A 22 6.63 -15.08 5.32
CA GLY A 22 5.25 -14.87 5.78
C GLY A 22 4.36 -14.18 4.74
N LEU A 23 3.09 -14.00 5.11
CA LEU A 23 2.09 -13.31 4.29
C LEU A 23 2.39 -11.81 4.24
N ARG A 24 2.21 -11.21 3.07
CA ARG A 24 2.31 -9.75 2.93
C ARG A 24 1.25 -9.20 2.00
N ALA A 25 0.64 -8.10 2.42
CA ALA A 25 -0.10 -7.25 1.51
C ALA A 25 0.87 -6.33 0.76
N THR A 26 0.59 -6.07 -0.51
CA THR A 26 1.36 -5.13 -1.34
C THR A 26 0.40 -4.11 -1.94
N VAL A 27 0.72 -2.84 -1.74
CA VAL A 27 0.04 -1.69 -2.33
C VAL A 27 0.95 -1.10 -3.40
N PHE A 28 0.40 -0.88 -4.59
CA PHE A 28 1.09 -0.17 -5.65
C PHE A 28 0.90 1.34 -5.48
N VAL A 29 2.00 2.06 -5.28
CA VAL A 29 2.03 3.51 -5.08
C VAL A 29 2.68 4.17 -6.28
N GLY A 30 1.95 5.03 -6.99
CA GLY A 30 2.49 5.80 -8.11
C GLY A 30 3.40 6.92 -7.64
N VAL A 31 4.62 6.95 -8.17
CA VAL A 31 5.67 7.91 -7.78
C VAL A 31 5.24 9.36 -8.07
N SER A 32 4.47 9.57 -9.12
CA SER A 32 3.96 10.89 -9.51
C SER A 32 2.52 11.17 -9.07
N SER A 33 1.86 10.25 -8.35
CA SER A 33 0.46 10.40 -7.94
C SER A 33 0.28 10.23 -6.44
N LEU A 34 0.35 9.00 -5.95
CA LEU A 34 0.05 8.67 -4.55
C LEU A 34 1.24 8.95 -3.61
N GLU A 35 2.47 8.80 -4.09
CA GLU A 35 3.66 9.01 -3.25
C GLU A 35 3.76 10.42 -2.67
N PRO A 36 3.61 11.52 -3.43
CA PRO A 36 3.70 12.87 -2.87
C PRO A 36 2.68 13.10 -1.75
N VAL A 37 1.45 12.60 -1.90
CA VAL A 37 0.42 12.75 -0.87
C VAL A 37 0.75 11.87 0.34
N ALA A 38 1.18 10.63 0.11
CA ALA A 38 1.56 9.71 1.18
C ALA A 38 2.75 10.23 2.01
N LEU A 39 3.68 10.99 1.42
CA LEU A 39 4.87 11.51 2.11
C LEU A 39 4.64 12.87 2.79
N HIS A 40 3.77 13.71 2.23
CA HIS A 40 3.64 15.11 2.66
C HIS A 40 2.33 15.45 3.38
N SER A 41 1.36 14.52 3.43
CA SER A 41 0.14 14.72 4.20
C SER A 41 0.40 14.57 5.70
N ASP A 42 -0.09 15.52 6.49
CA ASP A 42 -0.06 15.45 7.96
C ASP A 42 -1.03 14.40 8.50
N GLU A 43 -2.01 13.96 7.71
CA GLU A 43 -3.01 12.96 8.07
C GLU A 43 -2.49 11.53 7.94
N VAL A 44 -1.35 11.31 7.29
CA VAL A 44 -0.76 9.97 7.11
C VAL A 44 0.17 9.66 8.28
N SER A 45 0.07 8.48 8.90
CA SER A 45 0.91 8.09 10.02
C SER A 45 2.39 8.02 9.64
N PRO A 46 3.32 8.26 10.60
CA PRO A 46 4.75 8.09 10.36
C PRO A 46 5.12 6.71 9.81
N ALA A 47 4.46 5.65 10.29
CA ALA A 47 4.71 4.28 9.85
C ALA A 47 4.48 4.09 8.34
N VAL A 48 3.39 4.66 7.80
CA VAL A 48 3.11 4.61 6.36
C VAL A 48 4.10 5.49 5.58
N ARG A 49 4.37 6.71 6.06
CA ARG A 49 5.34 7.62 5.43
C ARG A 49 6.71 6.97 5.29
N GLU A 50 7.22 6.39 6.38
CA GLU A 50 8.53 5.75 6.42
C GLU A 50 8.59 4.53 5.50
N ASN A 51 7.55 3.69 5.45
CA ASN A 51 7.50 2.54 4.57
C ASN A 51 7.47 2.96 3.08
N VAL A 52 6.68 3.98 2.73
CA VAL A 52 6.63 4.55 1.37
C VAL A 52 7.98 5.17 0.99
N ALA A 53 8.62 5.91 1.90
CA ALA A 53 9.91 6.54 1.70
C ALA A 53 11.03 5.51 1.50
N ALA A 54 11.04 4.45 2.32
CA ALA A 54 12.03 3.37 2.25
C ALA A 54 11.85 2.45 1.04
N THR A 55 10.66 2.41 0.45
CA THR A 55 10.38 1.60 -0.74
C THR A 55 10.88 2.31 -2.00
N SER A 56 11.75 1.65 -2.77
CA SER A 56 12.23 2.18 -4.04
C SER A 56 11.29 1.84 -5.21
N GLY A 57 11.28 2.69 -6.24
CA GLY A 57 10.48 2.51 -7.44
C GLY A 57 10.67 3.68 -8.39
N ARG A 58 10.69 3.43 -9.71
CA ARG A 58 10.91 4.49 -10.72
C ARG A 58 9.61 5.20 -11.12
N THR A 59 8.58 4.42 -11.41
CA THR A 59 7.24 4.91 -11.77
C THR A 59 6.20 4.44 -10.76
N MET A 60 6.39 3.24 -10.23
CA MET A 60 5.56 2.61 -9.22
C MET A 60 6.45 2.03 -8.12
N LYS A 61 6.02 2.19 -6.87
CA LYS A 61 6.55 1.52 -5.68
C LYS A 61 5.63 0.36 -5.30
N GLN A 62 6.23 -0.75 -4.88
CA GLN A 62 5.51 -1.90 -4.32
C GLN A 62 5.69 -1.91 -2.81
N VAL A 63 4.85 -1.14 -2.12
CA VAL A 63 4.94 -0.98 -0.67
C VAL A 63 4.32 -2.20 -0.01
N LYS A 64 5.08 -2.84 0.88
CA LYS A 64 4.69 -4.13 1.48
C LYS A 64 4.40 -3.95 2.96
N PHE A 65 3.34 -4.62 3.42
CA PHE A 65 2.96 -4.70 4.83
C PHE A 65 2.95 -6.17 5.24
N PRO A 66 3.50 -6.52 6.41
CA PRO A 66 3.28 -7.84 7.00
C PRO A 66 1.79 -8.08 7.25
N LEU A 67 1.41 -9.34 7.38
CA LEU A 67 0.06 -9.77 7.78
C LEU A 67 0.20 -10.83 8.88
N ASP A 68 1.03 -10.53 9.88
CA ASP A 68 1.37 -11.42 10.98
C ASP A 68 0.38 -11.25 12.14
N SER A 69 -0.21 -10.05 12.29
CA SER A 69 -1.26 -9.76 13.27
C SER A 69 -2.34 -8.80 12.76
N VAL A 70 -3.35 -8.52 13.59
CA VAL A 70 -4.44 -7.58 13.25
C VAL A 70 -3.95 -6.14 13.25
N GLU A 71 -2.97 -5.82 14.10
CA GLU A 71 -2.34 -4.49 14.20
C GLU A 71 -1.65 -4.10 12.89
N ASP A 72 -1.11 -5.07 12.14
CA ASP A 72 -0.51 -4.82 10.82
C ASP A 72 -1.52 -4.26 9.80
N LEU A 73 -2.82 -4.49 10.02
CA LEU A 73 -3.87 -4.01 9.14
C LEU A 73 -4.04 -2.49 9.23
N GLU A 74 -3.70 -1.86 10.34
CA GLU A 74 -3.90 -0.42 10.51
C GLU A 74 -3.11 0.42 9.47
N PRO A 75 -1.77 0.32 9.39
CA PRO A 75 -1.00 1.08 8.40
C PRO A 75 -1.28 0.62 6.95
N LEU A 76 -1.60 -0.65 6.73
CA LEU A 76 -2.05 -1.14 5.43
C LEU A 76 -3.34 -0.43 5.00
N MET A 77 -4.36 -0.43 5.86
CA MET A 77 -5.68 0.12 5.55
C MET A 77 -5.64 1.63 5.42
N GLU A 78 -4.75 2.32 6.14
CA GLU A 78 -4.49 3.73 5.95
C GLU A 78 -4.02 4.04 4.52
N LEU A 79 -2.99 3.36 4.02
CA LEU A 79 -2.51 3.58 2.65
C LEU A 79 -3.55 3.16 1.60
N VAL A 80 -4.32 2.09 1.86
CA VAL A 80 -5.42 1.65 0.99
C VAL A 80 -6.53 2.68 0.91
N ARG A 81 -6.92 3.32 2.03
CA ARG A 81 -7.92 4.41 2.04
C ARG A 81 -7.42 5.62 1.28
N LEU A 82 -6.15 6.00 1.46
CA LEU A 82 -5.56 7.09 0.68
C LEU A 82 -5.57 6.79 -0.83
N LYS A 83 -5.20 5.56 -1.21
CA LYS A 83 -5.27 5.10 -2.59
C LYS A 83 -6.70 5.13 -3.13
N TRP A 84 -7.68 4.68 -2.35
CA TRP A 84 -9.09 4.76 -2.72
C TRP A 84 -9.49 6.20 -3.06
N LEU A 85 -9.25 7.13 -2.14
CA LEU A 85 -9.69 8.53 -2.27
C LEU A 85 -9.07 9.28 -3.45
N LEU A 86 -7.84 8.92 -3.85
CA LEU A 86 -7.10 9.64 -4.89
C LEU A 86 -7.16 9.00 -6.25
N GLU A 87 -7.39 7.68 -6.29
CA GLU A 87 -7.40 6.96 -7.53
C GLU A 87 -8.83 6.52 -7.88
N VAL A 88 -9.65 6.06 -6.96
CA VAL A 88 -10.96 5.48 -7.33
C VAL A 88 -12.04 6.54 -7.50
N ASP A 89 -12.04 7.57 -6.65
CA ASP A 89 -12.92 8.75 -6.75
C ASP A 89 -12.39 9.78 -7.76
#